data_AF-A0A8P4KGP1-F1
#
_entry.id   AF-A0A8P4KGP1-F1
#
_cell.length_a   1.000
_cell.length_b   1.000
_cell.length_c   1.000
_cell.angle_alpha   90.00
_cell.angle_beta   90.00
_cell.angle_gamma   90.00
#
_symmetry.space_group_name_H-M   'P 1'
#
loop_
_entity.id
_entity.type
_entity.pdbx_description
1 polymer ?
#
loop_
_entity_poly.entity_id
_entity_poly.type
_entity_poly.pdbx_seq_one_letter_code
_entity_poly.pdbx_strand_id
1 'polypeptide(L)'
;MQLFFYLFGPWIIPLWRRGSGTTDPAPAYSIMLQMNDYSMAAERLKNHPRHRDYLEGVSQSQLEKLHIILRDHMQGFSLERSLASFNLDPDEDLNKLDDEELARKKGQMDELFEKNRRHKDDPDFVYDLEMDFSKTTQEKCSWDEESDDGF
;
A
#
# COMPACT_ATOMS: atom_id res chain seq x y z
N MET A 1 22.86 31.06 39.73
CA MET A 1 23.01 31.09 38.26
C MET A 1 23.11 29.66 37.77
N GLN A 2 22.45 29.40 36.64
CA GLN A 2 22.33 28.15 35.86
C GLN A 2 21.23 27.15 36.24
N LEU A 3 20.15 27.28 35.44
CA LEU A 3 19.13 26.32 35.05
C LEU A 3 19.74 25.02 34.53
N PHE A 4 19.10 23.85 34.72
CA PHE A 4 18.86 22.84 33.66
C PHE A 4 17.69 21.90 34.05
N PHE A 5 16.61 22.05 33.29
CA PHE A 5 15.39 21.28 33.02
C PHE A 5 15.10 19.92 33.70
N TYR A 6 13.84 19.81 34.18
CA TYR A 6 13.10 18.56 34.39
C TYR A 6 13.04 17.72 33.10
N LEU A 7 13.23 16.40 33.20
CA LEU A 7 12.70 15.45 32.22
C LEU A 7 12.17 14.19 32.94
N PHE A 8 10.86 14.05 32.85
CA PHE A 8 10.02 12.99 33.35
C PHE A 8 10.26 11.67 32.57
N GLY A 9 10.61 10.60 33.29
CA GLY A 9 10.03 9.25 33.16
C GLY A 9 10.51 8.28 32.05
N PRO A 10 10.82 7.01 32.41
CA PRO A 10 10.56 5.85 31.58
C PRO A 10 9.30 5.16 32.12
N TRP A 11 8.11 5.69 31.80
CA TRP A 11 6.85 5.00 32.07
C TRP A 11 6.41 4.31 30.78
N ILE A 12 6.95 3.12 30.52
CA ILE A 12 6.25 2.13 29.69
C ILE A 12 5.25 1.46 30.63
N ILE A 13 3.99 1.89 30.57
CA ILE A 13 2.89 1.19 31.21
C ILE A 13 2.51 0.03 30.28
N PRO A 14 2.75 -1.25 30.64
CA PRO A 14 2.12 -2.34 29.91
C PRO A 14 0.63 -2.34 30.26
N LEU A 15 -0.22 -1.85 29.35
CA LEU A 15 -1.66 -2.06 29.45
C LEU A 15 -1.96 -3.51 29.08
N TRP A 16 -1.77 -4.43 30.03
CA TRP A 16 -2.36 -5.77 29.94
C TRP A 16 -3.80 -5.70 30.44
N ARG A 17 -4.77 -5.66 29.51
CA ARG A 17 -6.16 -6.03 29.81
C ARG A 17 -6.30 -7.54 29.63
N ARG A 18 -6.36 -8.24 30.76
CA ARG A 18 -6.66 -9.67 30.84
C ARG A 18 -8.10 -9.91 30.36
N GLY A 19 -8.26 -10.57 29.22
CA GLY A 19 -9.53 -11.08 28.70
C GLY A 19 -9.25 -12.15 27.65
N SER A 20 -9.67 -13.38 27.94
CA SER A 20 -9.57 -14.55 27.09
C SER A 20 -10.21 -14.35 25.70
N GLY A 21 -9.49 -14.74 24.65
CA GLY A 21 -10.04 -14.87 23.30
C GLY A 21 -8.99 -14.54 22.25
N THR A 22 -8.53 -15.55 21.53
CA THR A 22 -7.66 -15.50 20.34
C THR A 22 -7.80 -14.21 19.53
N THR A 23 -6.79 -13.35 19.64
CA THR A 23 -6.46 -12.31 18.67
C THR A 23 -4.94 -12.17 18.72
N ASP A 24 -4.27 -12.97 17.91
CA ASP A 24 -2.87 -12.71 17.59
C ASP A 24 -2.89 -11.53 16.60
N PRO A 25 -2.43 -10.32 16.97
CA PRO A 25 -2.12 -9.34 15.95
C PRO A 25 -0.90 -9.88 15.21
N ALA A 26 -1.10 -10.36 13.96
CA ALA A 26 0.00 -10.60 13.04
C ALA A 26 0.81 -9.29 13.00
N PRO A 27 2.04 -9.32 13.52
CA PRO A 27 2.69 -8.07 13.87
C PRO A 27 3.38 -7.53 12.63
N ALA A 28 3.16 -6.24 12.37
CA ALA A 28 3.71 -5.49 11.24
C ALA A 28 5.24 -5.66 11.04
N TYR A 29 5.97 -6.19 12.02
CA TYR A 29 7.38 -6.56 11.89
C TYR A 29 7.61 -7.64 10.83
N SER A 30 6.71 -8.60 10.62
CA SER A 30 6.92 -9.69 9.66
C SER A 30 6.86 -9.20 8.21
N ILE A 31 5.86 -8.38 7.90
CA ILE A 31 5.66 -7.78 6.57
C ILE A 31 6.79 -6.78 6.26
N MET A 32 7.20 -5.95 7.24
CA MET A 32 8.35 -5.06 7.06
C MET A 32 9.65 -5.82 6.76
N LEU A 33 9.88 -6.98 7.37
CA LEU A 33 11.07 -7.80 7.14
C LEU A 33 11.09 -8.40 5.73
N GLN A 34 9.98 -8.92 5.23
CA GLN A 34 9.91 -9.43 3.85
C GLN A 34 10.06 -8.33 2.80
N MET A 35 9.43 -7.16 3.01
CA MET A 35 9.58 -6.02 2.09
C MET A 35 11.02 -5.49 2.07
N ASN A 36 11.71 -5.54 3.21
CA ASN A 36 13.12 -5.16 3.32
C ASN A 36 14.04 -6.06 2.49
N ASP A 37 13.72 -7.33 2.27
CA ASP A 37 14.58 -8.23 1.48
C ASP A 37 14.62 -7.84 -0.01
N TYR A 38 13.47 -7.49 -0.60
CA TYR A 38 13.40 -7.14 -2.02
C TYR A 38 13.95 -5.75 -2.31
N SER A 39 13.61 -4.77 -1.46
CA SER A 39 14.09 -3.39 -1.61
C SER A 39 15.62 -3.32 -1.41
N MET A 40 16.14 -4.01 -0.38
CA MET A 40 17.57 -4.09 -0.14
C MET A 40 18.30 -4.89 -1.23
N ALA A 41 17.70 -5.95 -1.77
CA ALA A 41 18.29 -6.68 -2.89
C ALA A 41 18.34 -5.84 -4.17
N ALA A 42 17.28 -5.08 -4.48
CA ALA A 42 17.24 -4.16 -5.62
C ALA A 42 18.25 -3.02 -5.48
N GLU A 43 18.37 -2.45 -4.28
CA GLU A 43 19.34 -1.40 -3.98
C GLU A 43 20.79 -1.92 -4.14
N ARG A 44 21.09 -3.10 -3.59
CA ARG A 44 22.40 -3.74 -3.75
C ARG A 44 22.74 -4.02 -5.21
N LEU A 45 21.78 -4.49 -5.99
CA LEU A 45 21.96 -4.75 -7.41
C LEU A 45 22.29 -3.46 -8.17
N LYS A 46 21.53 -2.39 -7.90
CA LYS A 46 21.68 -1.09 -8.56
C LYS A 46 23.01 -0.41 -8.20
N ASN A 47 23.43 -0.49 -6.95
CA ASN A 47 24.63 0.20 -6.45
C ASN A 47 25.94 -0.55 -6.72
N HIS A 48 25.87 -1.76 -7.25
CA HIS A 48 27.05 -2.60 -7.37
C HIS A 48 27.88 -2.28 -8.63
N PRO A 49 29.21 -2.07 -8.49
CA PRO A 49 30.06 -1.45 -9.53
C PRO A 49 30.04 -2.15 -10.89
N ARG A 50 29.82 -3.46 -10.93
CA ARG A 50 29.88 -4.26 -12.17
C ARG A 50 28.74 -3.98 -13.15
N HIS A 51 27.59 -3.53 -12.65
CA HIS A 51 26.37 -3.36 -13.45
C HIS A 51 25.63 -2.06 -13.20
N ARG A 52 26.17 -1.18 -12.37
CA ARG A 52 25.63 0.15 -12.14
C ARG A 52 25.41 0.91 -13.44
N ASP A 53 26.39 0.89 -14.33
CA ASP A 53 26.35 1.65 -15.59
C ASP A 53 25.29 1.12 -16.57
N TYR A 54 24.92 -0.16 -16.47
CA TYR A 54 23.84 -0.76 -17.27
C TYR A 54 22.45 -0.54 -16.65
N LEU A 55 22.39 -0.34 -15.33
CA LEU A 55 21.15 -0.19 -14.56
C LEU A 55 20.80 1.27 -14.26
N GLU A 56 21.58 2.23 -14.76
CA GLU A 56 21.34 3.66 -14.55
C GLU A 56 19.96 4.11 -15.03
N GLY A 57 19.50 3.58 -16.18
CA GLY A 57 18.18 3.85 -16.74
C GLY A 57 17.02 3.07 -16.13
N VAL A 58 17.27 2.15 -15.20
CA VAL A 58 16.25 1.28 -14.60
C VAL A 58 15.81 1.83 -13.24
N SER A 59 14.51 1.99 -13.02
CA SER A 59 14.00 2.43 -11.72
C SER A 59 14.19 1.35 -10.66
N GLN A 60 14.35 1.74 -9.40
CA GLN A 60 14.45 0.77 -8.30
C GLN A 60 13.20 -0.12 -8.23
N SER A 61 12.01 0.47 -8.43
CA SER A 61 10.74 -0.27 -8.45
C SER A 61 10.69 -1.35 -9.54
N GLN A 62 11.32 -1.15 -10.70
CA GLN A 62 11.41 -2.18 -11.73
C GLN A 62 12.28 -3.37 -11.29
N LEU A 63 13.37 -3.10 -10.57
CA LEU A 63 14.25 -4.14 -10.04
C LEU A 63 13.60 -4.94 -8.90
N GLU A 64 12.81 -4.27 -8.05
CA GLU A 64 12.01 -4.93 -7.01
C GLU A 64 10.96 -5.85 -7.63
N LYS A 65 10.23 -5.38 -8.66
CA LYS A 65 9.28 -6.20 -9.42
C LYS A 65 9.95 -7.41 -10.06
N LEU A 66 11.12 -7.20 -10.66
CA LEU A 66 11.90 -8.29 -11.26
C LEU A 66 12.30 -9.33 -10.21
N HIS A 67 12.74 -8.90 -9.02
CA HIS A 67 13.11 -9.82 -7.95
C HIS A 67 11.92 -10.68 -7.51
N ILE A 68 10.72 -10.10 -7.40
CA ILE A 68 9.51 -10.84 -7.05
C ILE A 68 9.19 -11.88 -8.13
N ILE A 69 9.17 -11.49 -9.41
CA ILE A 69 8.92 -12.41 -10.53
C ILE A 69 9.91 -13.57 -10.54
N LEU A 70 11.20 -13.29 -10.33
CA LEU A 70 12.23 -14.33 -10.32
C LEU A 70 12.07 -15.29 -9.14
N ARG A 71 11.74 -14.76 -7.94
CA ARG A 71 11.45 -15.58 -6.77
C ARG A 71 10.26 -16.50 -7.03
N ASP A 72 9.16 -15.96 -7.55
CA ASP A 72 7.93 -16.69 -7.82
C ASP A 72 8.16 -17.79 -8.86
N HIS A 73 8.92 -17.47 -9.92
CA HIS A 73 9.33 -18.45 -10.92
C HIS A 73 10.19 -19.57 -10.32
N MET A 74 11.12 -19.26 -9.42
CA MET A 74 11.91 -20.28 -8.71
C MET A 74 11.06 -21.17 -7.78
N GLN A 75 9.94 -20.65 -7.29
CA GLN A 75 8.96 -21.39 -6.49
C GLN A 75 7.96 -22.19 -7.35
N GLY A 76 8.05 -22.09 -8.68
CA GLY A 76 7.20 -22.83 -9.62
C GLY A 76 5.89 -22.14 -9.97
N PHE A 77 5.72 -20.86 -9.63
CA PHE A 77 4.56 -20.08 -10.04
C PHE A 77 4.65 -19.65 -11.51
N SER A 78 3.51 -19.48 -12.16
CA SER A 78 3.46 -18.97 -13.53
C SER A 78 3.79 -17.47 -13.58
N LEU A 79 4.35 -17.03 -14.71
CA LEU A 79 4.63 -15.62 -14.96
C LEU A 79 3.33 -14.79 -14.92
N GLU A 80 2.25 -15.32 -15.50
CA GLU A 80 0.93 -14.67 -15.52
C GLU A 80 0.42 -14.38 -14.11
N ARG A 81 0.54 -15.34 -13.19
CA ARG A 81 0.18 -15.15 -11.78
C ARG A 81 1.04 -14.07 -11.12
N SER A 82 2.34 -14.10 -11.36
CA SER A 82 3.29 -13.13 -10.80
C SER A 82 2.98 -11.71 -11.29
N LEU A 83 2.62 -11.56 -12.58
CA LEU A 83 2.25 -10.28 -13.18
C LEU A 83 0.89 -9.77 -12.70
N ALA A 84 -0.11 -10.64 -12.55
CA ALA A 84 -1.42 -10.30 -12.01
C ALA A 84 -1.30 -9.71 -10.59
N SER A 85 -0.31 -10.16 -9.82
CA SER A 85 -0.03 -9.70 -8.47
C SER A 85 0.34 -8.20 -8.37
N PHE A 86 0.81 -7.59 -9.48
CA PHE A 86 1.10 -6.16 -9.55
C PHE A 86 -0.08 -5.29 -10.00
N ASN A 87 -1.18 -5.91 -10.43
CA ASN A 87 -2.38 -5.20 -10.82
C ASN A 87 -3.41 -5.27 -9.68
N LEU A 88 -4.11 -4.15 -9.47
CA LEU A 88 -5.26 -4.10 -8.59
C LEU A 88 -6.47 -4.55 -9.41
N ASP A 89 -7.00 -5.72 -9.09
CA ASP A 89 -8.25 -6.21 -9.67
C ASP A 89 -9.41 -5.65 -8.82
N PRO A 90 -10.30 -4.83 -9.39
CA PRO A 90 -11.41 -4.23 -8.65
C PRO A 90 -12.42 -5.26 -8.13
N ASP A 91 -12.47 -6.46 -8.70
CA ASP A 91 -13.43 -7.51 -8.35
C ASP A 91 -12.83 -8.59 -7.41
N GLU A 92 -11.58 -8.40 -6.96
CA GLU A 92 -10.89 -9.36 -6.08
C GLU A 92 -11.44 -9.32 -4.65
N ASP A 93 -11.75 -10.51 -4.11
CA ASP A 93 -12.22 -10.64 -2.74
C ASP A 93 -11.05 -10.49 -1.75
N LEU A 94 -10.83 -9.26 -1.31
CA LEU A 94 -9.76 -8.89 -0.38
C LEU A 94 -9.86 -9.61 0.97
N ASN A 95 -11.01 -10.21 1.32
CA ASN A 95 -11.16 -10.98 2.56
C ASN A 95 -10.51 -12.37 2.49
N LYS A 96 -10.16 -12.85 1.28
CA LYS A 96 -9.51 -14.14 1.07
C LYS A 96 -7.98 -14.05 0.97
N LEU A 97 -7.45 -12.83 0.93
CA LEU A 97 -6.02 -12.59 0.82
C LEU A 97 -5.32 -12.76 2.17
N ASP A 98 -4.05 -13.12 2.11
CA ASP A 98 -3.18 -13.13 3.29
C ASP A 98 -2.76 -11.69 3.66
N ASP A 99 -2.37 -11.49 4.92
CA ASP A 99 -2.03 -10.17 5.46
C ASP A 99 -0.87 -9.51 4.69
N GLU A 100 0.09 -10.30 4.21
CA GLU A 100 1.22 -9.82 3.39
C GLU A 100 0.74 -9.28 2.03
N GLU A 101 -0.13 -10.02 1.36
CA GLU A 101 -0.67 -9.65 0.05
C GLU A 101 -1.55 -8.40 0.17
N LEU A 102 -2.34 -8.31 1.25
CA LEU A 102 -3.20 -7.17 1.55
C LEU A 102 -2.39 -5.90 1.80
N ALA A 103 -1.31 -5.97 2.58
CA ALA A 103 -0.43 -4.83 2.84
C ALA A 103 0.22 -4.31 1.55
N ARG A 104 0.61 -5.21 0.65
CA ARG A 104 1.17 -4.84 -0.65
C ARG A 104 0.14 -4.16 -1.55
N LYS A 105 -1.08 -4.70 -1.63
CA LYS A 105 -2.18 -4.08 -2.41
C LYS A 105 -2.53 -2.70 -1.87
N LYS A 106 -2.55 -2.53 -0.54
CA LYS A 106 -2.72 -1.22 0.11
C LYS A 106 -1.62 -0.24 -0.31
N GLY A 107 -0.35 -0.65 -0.27
CA GLY A 107 0.76 0.20 -0.71
C GLY A 107 0.64 0.65 -2.18
N GLN A 108 0.16 -0.25 -3.06
CA GLN A 108 -0.12 0.09 -4.46
C GLN A 108 -1.25 1.14 -4.58
N MET A 109 -2.31 1.02 -3.78
CA MET A 109 -3.39 2.01 -3.75
C MET A 109 -2.89 3.37 -3.26
N ASP A 110 -2.07 3.40 -2.21
CA ASP A 110 -1.47 4.63 -1.67
C ASP A 110 -0.59 5.32 -2.72
N GLU A 111 0.23 4.56 -3.47
CA GLU A 111 1.03 5.12 -4.57
C GLU A 111 0.18 5.70 -5.70
N LEU A 112 -0.89 5.03 -6.10
CA LEU A 112 -1.79 5.54 -7.14
C LEU A 112 -2.54 6.78 -6.67
N PHE A 113 -2.95 6.79 -5.40
CA PHE A 113 -3.57 7.95 -4.77
C PHE A 113 -2.63 9.15 -4.81
N GLU A 114 -1.38 9.00 -4.35
CA GLU A 114 -0.40 10.08 -4.34
C GLU A 114 -0.08 10.60 -5.75
N LYS A 115 -0.06 9.73 -6.77
CA LYS A 115 0.12 10.14 -8.18
C LYS A 115 -1.09 10.89 -8.74
N ASN A 116 -2.30 10.49 -8.35
CA ASN A 116 -3.55 11.08 -8.83
C ASN A 116 -4.01 12.28 -7.99
N ARG A 117 -3.38 12.52 -6.84
CA ARG A 117 -3.74 13.63 -5.95
C ARG A 117 -3.42 14.96 -6.63
N ARG A 118 -4.46 15.74 -6.89
CA ARG A 118 -4.32 17.14 -7.30
C ARG A 118 -4.02 18.00 -6.09
N HIS A 119 -2.94 18.77 -6.14
CA HIS A 119 -2.56 19.68 -5.08
C HIS A 119 -3.25 21.03 -5.25
N LYS A 120 -3.54 21.73 -4.14
CA LYS A 120 -4.16 23.07 -4.20
C LYS A 120 -3.31 24.10 -4.96
N ASP A 121 -2.00 23.84 -5.01
CA ASP A 121 -1.03 24.70 -5.70
C ASP A 121 -0.84 24.32 -7.18
N ASP A 122 -1.52 23.25 -7.68
CA ASP A 122 -1.48 22.91 -9.11
C ASP A 122 -2.30 23.92 -9.92
N PRO A 123 -1.81 24.34 -11.10
CA PRO A 123 -2.53 25.29 -11.97
C PRO A 123 -3.87 24.74 -12.48
N ASP A 124 -4.03 23.41 -12.51
CA ASP A 124 -5.25 22.72 -12.92
C ASP A 124 -6.18 22.40 -11.74
N PHE A 125 -5.86 22.86 -10.52
CA PHE A 125 -6.69 22.58 -9.35
C PHE A 125 -7.98 23.39 -9.40
N VAL A 126 -9.11 22.68 -9.53
CA VAL A 126 -10.45 23.26 -9.53
C VAL A 126 -11.17 22.81 -8.26
N TYR A 127 -11.67 23.79 -7.49
CA TYR A 127 -12.57 23.50 -6.37
C TYR A 127 -13.91 23.01 -6.89
N ASP A 128 -14.50 22.05 -6.18
CA ASP A 128 -15.81 21.50 -6.48
C ASP A 128 -15.96 21.03 -7.94
N LEU A 129 -14.93 20.32 -8.44
CA LEU A 129 -14.98 19.70 -9.76
C LEU A 129 -16.09 18.64 -9.78
N GLU A 130 -17.25 19.03 -10.30
CA GLU A 130 -18.35 18.13 -10.58
C GLU A 130 -17.95 17.21 -11.73
N MET A 131 -17.71 15.94 -11.42
CA MET A 131 -17.52 14.89 -12.41
C MET A 131 -18.81 14.09 -12.57
N ASP A 132 -19.38 14.14 -13.77
CA ASP A 132 -20.44 13.24 -14.18
C ASP A 132 -19.86 11.84 -14.35
N PHE A 133 -20.03 11.00 -13.34
CA PHE A 133 -19.85 9.57 -13.49
C PHE A 133 -20.96 9.09 -14.43
N SER A 134 -20.65 8.91 -15.72
CA SER A 134 -21.58 8.33 -16.69
C SER A 134 -21.90 6.90 -16.26
N LYS A 135 -22.90 6.74 -15.38
CA LYS A 135 -23.38 5.45 -14.89
C LYS A 135 -24.11 4.77 -16.05
N THR A 136 -23.41 3.92 -16.79
CA THR A 136 -24.04 3.06 -17.81
C THR A 136 -25.03 2.07 -17.19
N THR A 137 -25.00 1.88 -15.87
CA THR A 137 -25.99 1.12 -15.11
C THR A 137 -26.05 1.70 -13.70
N GLN A 138 -26.97 2.63 -13.49
CA GLN A 138 -27.24 3.16 -12.15
C GLN A 138 -27.99 2.08 -11.36
N GLU A 139 -27.27 1.29 -10.56
CA GLU A 139 -27.92 0.37 -9.62
C GLU A 139 -28.70 1.21 -8.60
N LYS A 140 -30.01 1.01 -8.57
CA LYS A 140 -30.93 1.72 -7.67
C LYS A 140 -30.66 1.21 -6.26
N CYS A 141 -29.80 1.90 -5.52
CA CYS A 141 -29.52 1.55 -4.14
C CYS A 141 -30.75 1.88 -3.30
N SER A 142 -31.03 1.09 -2.25
CA SER A 142 -32.19 1.33 -1.35
C SER A 142 -32.15 2.71 -0.65
N TRP A 143 -31.03 3.42 -0.75
CA TRP A 143 -30.83 4.78 -0.22
C TRP A 143 -31.15 5.88 -1.25
N ASP A 144 -31.35 5.52 -2.52
CA ASP A 144 -31.79 6.43 -3.60
C ASP A 144 -33.32 6.59 -3.63
N GLU A 145 -34.02 6.27 -2.54
CA GLU A 145 -35.44 6.58 -2.40
C GLU A 145 -35.58 8.11 -2.38
N GLU A 146 -36.02 8.65 -3.52
CA GLU A 146 -36.53 9.99 -3.69
C GLU A 146 -37.58 10.24 -2.61
N SER A 147 -37.17 10.98 -1.57
CA SER A 147 -38.10 11.47 -0.56
C SER A 147 -39.15 12.30 -1.31
N ASP A 148 -40.36 11.74 -1.39
CA ASP A 148 -41.54 12.42 -1.92
C ASP A 148 -41.90 13.54 -0.94
N ASP A 149 -41.21 14.66 -1.08
CA ASP A 149 -41.41 15.88 -0.31
C ASP A 149 -42.68 16.58 -0.82
N GLY A 150 -43.83 15.93 -0.65
CA GLY A 150 -45.13 16.58 -0.77
C GLY A 150 -45.33 17.58 0.37
N PHE A 151 -44.99 18.84 0.11
CA PHE A 151 -45.36 19.99 0.95
C PHE A 151 -46.42 20.86 0.27
#